data_AF-A0A2D7TDB0-F1
#
_entry.id   AF-A0A2D7TDB0-F1
#
_cell.length_a   1.000
_cell.length_b   1.000
_cell.length_c   1.000
_cell.angle_alpha   90.00
_cell.angle_beta   90.00
_cell.angle_gamma   90.00
#
_symmetry.space_group_name_H-M   'P 1'
#
loop_
_entity.id
_entity.type
_entity.pdbx_description
1 polymer ?
#
loop_
_entity_poly.entity_id
_entity_poly.type
_entity_poly.pdbx_seq_one_letter_code
_entity_poly.pdbx_strand_id
1 'polypeptide(L)'
;MKRKNNIENLILKNYDPKFFYVIDVSEQHRGHESFKAGVESHFEIIIVSEKFTNLSRIERHRMVNRTLKEEFLSDLHSVVLKTYTSQEYKLTKF
;
A
#
# COMPACT_ATOMS: atom_id res chain seq x y z
N MET A 1 8.55 9.86 9.42
CA MET A 1 8.38 8.46 8.96
C MET A 1 9.21 8.25 7.72
N LYS A 2 10.27 7.43 7.80
CA LYS A 2 11.18 7.22 6.67
C LYS A 2 10.58 6.22 5.66
N ARG A 3 9.88 5.19 6.15
CA ARG A 3 9.31 4.13 5.31
C ARG A 3 8.07 4.57 4.57
N LYS A 4 7.13 5.25 5.24
CA LYS A 4 5.96 5.85 4.56
C LYS A 4 6.37 6.70 3.35
N ASN A 5 7.31 7.63 3.54
CA ASN A 5 7.76 8.51 2.45
C ASN A 5 8.40 7.71 1.29
N ASN A 6 9.17 6.64 1.58
CA ASN A 6 9.72 5.77 0.55
C ASN A 6 8.61 5.06 -0.24
N ILE A 7 7.61 4.51 0.44
CA ILE A 7 6.46 3.85 -0.18
C ILE A 7 5.72 4.84 -1.10
N GLU A 8 5.45 6.05 -0.61
CA GLU A 8 4.79 7.09 -1.40
C GLU A 8 5.59 7.44 -2.67
N ASN A 9 6.91 7.61 -2.55
CA ASN A 9 7.79 7.87 -3.70
C ASN A 9 7.80 6.72 -4.71
N LEU A 10 7.86 5.47 -4.24
CA LEU A 10 7.79 4.30 -5.11
C LEU A 10 6.45 4.24 -5.85
N ILE A 11 5.35 4.56 -5.16
CA ILE A 11 4.02 4.57 -5.75
C ILE A 11 3.93 5.65 -6.84
N LEU A 12 4.35 6.89 -6.54
CA LEU A 12 4.38 7.99 -7.50
C LEU A 12 5.20 7.64 -8.75
N LYS A 13 6.40 7.07 -8.55
CA LYS A 13 7.31 6.74 -9.65
C LYS A 13 6.81 5.60 -10.55
N ASN A 14 6.17 4.58 -9.98
CA ASN A 14 5.83 3.35 -10.72
C ASN A 14 4.40 3.34 -11.27
N TYR A 15 3.46 4.00 -10.59
CA TYR A 15 2.03 3.83 -10.91
C TYR A 15 1.37 5.06 -11.51
N ASP A 16 2.01 6.24 -11.51
CA ASP A 16 1.38 7.50 -11.96
C ASP A 16 -0.06 7.63 -11.42
N PRO A 17 -0.22 7.58 -10.09
CA PRO A 17 -1.53 7.51 -9.48
C PRO A 17 -2.28 8.84 -9.64
N LYS A 18 -3.56 8.79 -9.98
CA LYS A 18 -4.43 9.97 -9.85
C LYS A 18 -4.71 10.29 -8.39
N PHE A 19 -4.76 9.25 -7.56
CA PHE A 19 -4.93 9.35 -6.13
C PHE A 19 -4.22 8.18 -5.45
N PHE A 20 -3.58 8.43 -4.32
CA PHE A 20 -3.05 7.38 -3.47
C PHE A 20 -3.14 7.80 -2.00
N TYR A 21 -3.16 6.81 -1.12
CA TYR A 21 -3.18 7.02 0.32
C TYR A 21 -2.34 5.95 1.00
N VAL A 22 -1.44 6.36 1.90
CA VAL A 22 -0.58 5.46 2.67
C VAL A 22 -0.75 5.77 4.16
N ILE A 23 -1.25 4.79 4.90
CA ILE A 23 -1.48 4.88 6.34
C ILE A 23 -0.63 3.84 7.04
N ASP A 24 0.08 4.27 8.08
CA ASP A 24 0.66 3.35 9.06
C ASP A 24 -0.40 3.02 10.12
N VAL A 25 -0.79 1.75 10.19
CA VAL A 25 -1.77 1.21 11.15
C VAL A 25 -1.12 0.29 12.19
N SER A 26 0.19 0.41 12.37
CA SER A 26 0.95 -0.40 13.33
C SER A 26 0.47 -0.22 14.78
N GLU A 27 0.12 1.00 15.17
CA GLU A 27 -0.39 1.32 16.51
C GLU A 27 -1.78 0.71 16.80
N GLN A 28 -2.58 0.40 15.77
CA GLN A 28 -3.89 -0.26 15.93
C GLN A 28 -3.76 -1.72 16.35
N HIS A 29 -2.57 -2.31 16.27
CA HIS A 29 -2.28 -3.68 16.68
C HIS A 29 -1.59 -3.76 18.05
N ARG A 30 -1.65 -2.69 18.84
CA ARG A 30 -1.17 -2.65 20.23
C ARG A 30 -1.83 -3.78 21.04
N GLY A 31 -1.03 -4.80 21.40
CA GLY A 31 -1.48 -5.96 22.19
C GLY A 31 -1.33 -7.34 21.53
N HIS A 32 -0.92 -7.42 20.26
CA HIS A 32 -0.51 -8.69 19.64
C HIS A 32 0.96 -9.04 19.95
N GLU A 33 1.30 -10.34 20.02
CA GLU A 33 2.65 -10.86 20.36
C GLU A 33 3.79 -10.26 19.52
N SER A 34 3.50 -9.78 18.31
CA SER A 34 4.49 -9.19 17.38
C SER A 34 4.58 -7.65 17.43
N PHE A 35 3.79 -6.99 18.29
CA PHE A 35 3.80 -5.53 18.41
C PHE A 35 5.09 -5.01 19.05
N LYS A 36 5.81 -4.14 18.34
CA LYS A 36 6.91 -3.34 18.89
C LYS A 36 6.54 -1.87 18.77
N ALA A 37 6.46 -1.17 19.91
CA ALA A 37 6.15 0.24 19.94
C ALA A 37 7.16 1.05 19.10
N GLY A 38 6.66 1.91 18.21
CA GLY A 38 7.49 2.71 17.31
C GLY A 38 8.03 1.97 16.08
N VAL A 39 7.58 0.73 15.81
CA VAL A 39 7.94 -0.02 14.59
C VAL A 39 6.80 0.04 13.57
N GLU A 40 7.10 0.65 12.42
CA GLU A 40 6.25 0.67 11.23
C GLU A 40 6.14 -0.76 10.63
N SER A 41 5.16 -1.54 11.05
CA SER A 41 4.98 -2.97 10.76
C SER A 41 3.74 -3.30 9.93
N HIS A 42 2.69 -2.47 9.99
CA HIS A 42 1.43 -2.67 9.30
C HIS A 42 1.04 -1.42 8.52
N PHE A 43 0.81 -1.56 7.21
CA PHE A 43 0.40 -0.45 6.36
C PHE A 43 -0.87 -0.76 5.59
N GLU A 44 -1.72 0.25 5.45
CA GLU A 44 -2.83 0.25 4.50
C GLU A 44 -2.50 1.22 3.36
N ILE A 45 -2.56 0.71 2.13
CA ILE A 45 -2.21 1.46 0.92
C ILE A 45 -3.38 1.38 -0.06
N ILE A 46 -3.87 2.55 -0.45
CA ILE A 46 -4.85 2.73 -1.52
C ILE A 46 -4.13 3.35 -2.72
N ILE A 47 -4.27 2.75 -3.90
CA ILE A 47 -3.70 3.29 -5.14
C ILE A 47 -4.79 3.32 -6.21
N VAL A 48 -5.01 4.50 -6.79
CA VAL A 48 -5.91 4.72 -7.92
C VAL A 48 -5.09 5.07 -9.14
N SER A 49 -5.02 4.15 -10.11
CA SER A 49 -4.23 4.32 -11.33
C SER A 49 -4.87 3.64 -12.53
N GLU A 50 -4.73 4.24 -13.71
CA GLU A 50 -5.12 3.63 -14.98
C GLU A 50 -4.23 2.43 -15.36
N LYS A 51 -3.04 2.29 -14.75
CA LYS A 51 -2.17 1.13 -14.97
C LYS A 51 -2.78 -0.19 -14.48
N PHE A 52 -3.86 -0.12 -13.70
CA PHE A 52 -4.58 -1.28 -13.21
C PHE A 52 -5.73 -1.72 -14.13
N THR A 53 -6.00 -0.97 -15.20
CA THR A 53 -7.03 -1.31 -16.20
C THR A 53 -6.69 -2.65 -16.87
N ASN A 54 -7.71 -3.50 -17.03
CA ASN A 54 -7.61 -4.87 -17.56
C ASN A 54 -6.75 -5.84 -16.74
N LEU A 55 -6.28 -5.46 -15.54
CA LEU A 55 -5.58 -6.37 -14.64
C LEU A 55 -6.54 -6.92 -13.58
N SER A 56 -6.42 -8.21 -13.26
CA SER A 56 -7.12 -8.81 -12.13
C SER A 56 -6.59 -8.28 -10.79
N ARG A 57 -7.40 -8.39 -9.72
CA ARG A 57 -6.98 -7.99 -8.37
C ARG A 57 -5.65 -8.61 -7.95
N ILE A 58 -5.45 -9.90 -8.26
CA ILE A 58 -4.23 -10.63 -7.91
C ILE A 58 -3.02 -10.05 -8.66
N GLU A 59 -3.16 -9.77 -9.96
CA GLU A 59 -2.07 -9.18 -10.77
C GLU A 59 -1.67 -7.80 -10.25
N ARG A 60 -2.66 -6.95 -9.94
CA ARG A 60 -2.43 -5.64 -9.33
C ARG A 60 -1.66 -5.77 -8.02
N HIS A 61 -2.10 -6.68 -7.14
CA HIS A 61 -1.42 -6.92 -5.86
C HIS A 61 0.00 -7.45 -6.06
N ARG A 62 0.23 -8.36 -7.01
CA ARG A 62 1.58 -8.87 -7.33
C ARG A 62 2.49 -7.76 -7.86
N MET A 63 1.96 -6.86 -8.71
CA MET A 63 2.70 -5.69 -9.19
C MET A 63 3.13 -4.80 -8.04
N VAL A 64 2.20 -4.42 -7.16
CA VAL A 64 2.49 -3.54 -6.01
C VAL A 64 3.44 -4.19 -5.01
N ASN A 65 3.20 -5.46 -4.66
CA ASN A 65 4.09 -6.21 -3.78
C ASN A 65 5.51 -6.34 -4.35
N ARG A 66 5.65 -6.46 -5.68
CA ARG A 66 6.98 -6.52 -6.31
C ARG A 66 7.72 -5.19 -6.18
N THR A 67 7.04 -4.07 -6.40
CA THR A 67 7.64 -2.73 -6.29
C THR A 67 8.02 -2.39 -4.86
N LEU A 68 7.22 -2.81 -3.90
CA LEU A 68 7.46 -2.54 -2.48
C LEU A 68 8.33 -3.61 -1.80
N LYS A 69 8.73 -4.67 -2.51
CA LYS A 69 9.45 -5.83 -1.96
C LYS A 69 10.69 -5.42 -1.17
N GLU A 70 11.46 -4.46 -1.66
CA GLU A 70 12.70 -4.00 -1.00
C GLU A 70 12.42 -3.31 0.33
N GLU A 71 11.32 -2.56 0.44
CA GLU A 71 10.86 -1.98 1.71
C GLU A 71 10.30 -3.03 2.66
N PHE A 72 9.84 -4.18 2.13
CA PHE A 72 9.26 -5.29 2.88
C PHE A 72 10.26 -6.32 3.38
N LEU A 73 11.47 -6.38 2.83
CA LEU A 73 12.50 -7.35 3.24
C LEU A 73 13.03 -7.10 4.67
N SER A 74 12.78 -5.92 5.24
CA SER A 74 13.50 -5.45 6.41
C SER A 74 12.82 -5.69 7.75
N ASP A 75 11.49 -5.67 7.90
CA ASP A 75 10.78 -5.82 9.21
C ASP A 75 9.24 -5.67 9.12
N LEU A 76 8.67 -5.56 7.92
CA LEU A 76 7.24 -5.25 7.74
C LEU A 76 6.42 -6.55 7.73
N HIS A 77 5.41 -6.64 8.60
CA HIS A 77 4.69 -7.88 8.86
C HIS A 77 3.48 -8.06 7.94
N SER A 78 2.75 -6.99 7.61
CA SER A 78 1.57 -7.07 6.75
C SER A 78 1.26 -5.76 6.01
N VAL A 79 0.81 -5.88 4.77
CA VAL A 79 0.30 -4.75 3.99
C VAL A 79 -1.08 -5.06 3.43
N VAL A 80 -2.02 -4.14 3.67
CA VAL A 80 -3.35 -4.15 3.07
C VAL A 80 -3.31 -3.30 1.82
N LEU A 81 -3.52 -3.93 0.65
CA LEU A 81 -3.55 -3.25 -0.64
C LEU A 81 -4.97 -3.12 -1.16
N LYS A 82 -5.35 -1.89 -1.51
CA LYS A 82 -6.56 -1.58 -2.25
C LYS A 82 -6.16 -0.89 -3.55
N THR A 83 -6.34 -1.58 -4.67
CA THR A 83 -5.91 -1.11 -5.99
C THR A 83 -7.10 -0.94 -6.92
N TYR A 84 -7.34 0.30 -7.35
CA TYR A 84 -8.51 0.68 -8.13
C TYR A 84 -8.11 1.39 -9.42
N THR A 85 -8.92 1.24 -10.46
CA THR A 85 -8.91 2.18 -11.60
C THR A 85 -9.66 3.45 -11.22
N SER A 86 -9.46 4.53 -11.97
CA SER A 86 -10.23 5.77 -11.74
C SER A 86 -11.74 5.55 -11.87
N GLN A 87 -12.15 4.61 -12.72
CA GLN A 87 -13.56 4.27 -12.92
C GLN A 87 -14.11 3.50 -11.72
N GLU A 88 -13.37 2.51 -11.21
CA GLU A 88 -13.74 1.76 -10.00
C GLU A 88 -13.80 2.68 -8.78
N TYR A 89 -12.83 3.59 -8.63
CA TYR A 89 -12.80 4.52 -7.51
C TYR A 89 -13.97 5.50 -7.52
N LYS A 90 -14.36 6.03 -8.69
CA LYS A 90 -15.56 6.89 -8.81
C LYS A 90 -16.86 6.20 -8.41
N LEU A 91 -16.94 4.88 -8.57
CA LEU A 91 -18.10 4.08 -8.17
C LEU A 91 -18.06 3.76 -6.66
N THR A 92 -16.91 3.91 -6.02
CA THR A 92 -16.72 3.68 -4.60
C THR A 92 -17.06 4.98 -3.85
N LYS A 93 -18.35 5.22 -3.58
CA LYS A 93 -18.77 6.28 -2.66
C LYS A 93 -18.27 5.93 -1.25
N PHE A 94 -17.26 6.66 -0.77
CA PHE A 94 -16.98 6.77 0.66
C PHE A 94 -17.83 7.89 1.26
#